data_AF-A0A3B0VW58-F1
#
_entry.id   AF-A0A3B0VW58-F1
#
_cell.length_a   1.000
_cell.length_b   1.000
_cell.length_c   1.000
_cell.angle_alpha   90.00
_cell.angle_beta   90.00
_cell.angle_gamma   90.00
#
_symmetry.space_group_name_H-M   'P 1'
#
loop_
_entity.id
_entity.type
_entity.pdbx_description
1 polymer ?
#
loop_
_entity_poly.entity_id
_entity_poly.type
_entity_poly.pdbx_seq_one_letter_code
_entity_poly.pdbx_strand_id
1 'polypeptide(L)'
;MTIGSILLGVVLLLLVSLFLARPFLRPQEQEFVLNEQQLLLEKKEMLLDQLQALDFDHETGKIPTELHTHQRAQLMERATAVLQAIDSGDELVADGYDADIEIEAAIAQMRQRRSPKAAPTSNGQNRFCAQCGSSTNPDDRFCANCGHNLTLTTSTKTA
;
A
#
# COMPACT_ATOMS: atom_id res chain seq x y z
N MET A 1 12.21 -55.25 -4.41
CA MET A 1 12.51 -53.96 -3.75
C MET A 1 12.99 -52.87 -4.73
N THR A 2 13.53 -53.22 -5.91
CA THR A 2 14.01 -52.27 -6.93
C THR A 2 12.90 -51.60 -7.74
N ILE A 3 11.80 -52.30 -8.01
CA ILE A 3 10.65 -51.74 -8.76
C ILE A 3 10.02 -50.54 -8.05
N GLY A 4 9.94 -50.57 -6.72
CA GLY A 4 9.41 -49.47 -5.93
C GLY A 4 10.29 -48.21 -5.99
N SER A 5 11.62 -48.37 -5.92
CA SER A 5 12.56 -47.25 -6.02
C SER A 5 12.61 -46.66 -7.43
N ILE A 6 12.48 -47.49 -8.47
CA ILE A 6 12.44 -47.04 -9.87
C ILE A 6 11.17 -46.21 -10.12
N LEU A 7 10.00 -46.68 -9.68
CA LEU A 7 8.74 -45.94 -9.82
C LEU A 7 8.78 -44.60 -9.08
N LEU A 8 9.30 -44.59 -7.85
CA LEU A 8 9.43 -43.36 -7.06
C LEU A 8 10.37 -42.35 -7.73
N GLY A 9 11.49 -42.83 -8.28
CA GLY A 9 12.42 -42.00 -9.04
C GLY A 9 11.77 -41.33 -10.26
N VAL A 10 11.00 -42.09 -11.04
CA VAL A 10 10.31 -41.56 -12.24
C VAL A 10 9.27 -40.50 -11.89
N VAL A 11 8.47 -40.73 -10.84
CA VAL A 11 7.45 -39.76 -10.39
C VAL A 11 8.08 -38.46 -9.93
N LEU A 12 9.18 -38.55 -9.16
CA LEU A 12 9.90 -37.37 -8.69
C LEU A 12 10.52 -36.60 -9.86
N LEU A 13 11.10 -37.30 -10.83
CA LEU A 13 11.67 -36.70 -12.04
C LEU A 13 10.60 -35.99 -12.86
N LEU A 14 9.41 -36.58 -12.99
CA LEU A 14 8.26 -35.95 -13.66
C LEU A 14 7.78 -34.69 -12.93
N LEU A 15 7.65 -34.73 -11.60
CA LEU A 15 7.23 -33.55 -10.82
C LEU A 15 8.25 -32.42 -10.94
N VAL A 16 9.54 -32.74 -10.84
CA VAL A 16 10.63 -31.78 -11.00
C VAL A 16 10.62 -31.22 -12.42
N SER A 17 10.52 -32.06 -13.45
CA SER A 17 10.49 -31.59 -14.83
C SER A 17 9.27 -30.71 -15.10
N LEU A 18 8.10 -31.04 -14.54
CA LEU A 18 6.88 -30.25 -14.69
C LEU A 18 6.99 -28.93 -13.94
N PHE A 19 7.60 -28.92 -12.75
CA PHE A 19 7.89 -27.71 -11.98
C PHE A 19 8.86 -26.77 -12.73
N LEU A 20 9.93 -27.32 -13.31
CA LEU A 20 10.90 -26.57 -14.12
C LEU A 20 10.40 -26.19 -15.52
N ALA A 21 9.47 -26.96 -16.11
CA ALA A 21 8.84 -26.62 -17.38
C ALA A 21 7.73 -25.58 -17.20
N ARG A 22 7.09 -25.53 -16.02
CA ARG A 22 6.06 -24.53 -15.68
C ARG A 22 6.42 -23.08 -16.05
N PRO A 23 7.64 -22.55 -15.80
CA PRO A 23 8.02 -21.20 -16.23
C PRO A 23 8.13 -21.05 -17.75
N PHE A 24 8.43 -22.12 -18.50
CA PHE A 24 8.47 -22.08 -19.96
C PHE A 24 7.09 -22.22 -20.61
N LEU A 25 6.12 -22.84 -19.91
CA LEU A 25 4.73 -22.94 -20.37
C LEU A 25 3.90 -21.71 -19.97
N ARG A 26 4.37 -20.88 -19.04
CA ARG A 26 3.80 -19.56 -18.76
C ARG A 26 4.44 -18.55 -19.72
N PRO A 27 3.70 -17.96 -20.67
CA PRO A 27 4.26 -16.97 -21.57
C PRO A 27 4.90 -15.82 -20.79
N GLN A 28 5.98 -15.27 -21.36
CA GLN A 28 6.82 -14.17 -20.88
C GLN A 28 6.06 -12.83 -20.80
N GLU A 29 4.82 -12.83 -20.31
CA GLU A 29 4.00 -11.62 -20.20
C GLU A 29 4.51 -10.73 -19.05
N GLN A 30 5.00 -11.30 -17.96
CA GLN A 30 5.42 -10.53 -16.78
C GLN A 30 6.65 -9.62 -17.00
N GLU A 31 7.64 -10.05 -17.78
CA GLU A 31 8.84 -9.23 -18.04
C GLU A 31 8.52 -8.08 -19.02
N PHE A 32 7.61 -8.31 -19.96
CA PHE A 32 7.13 -7.29 -20.88
C PHE A 32 6.22 -6.27 -20.18
N VAL A 33 5.31 -6.72 -19.31
CA VAL A 33 4.39 -5.85 -18.55
C VAL A 33 5.16 -4.90 -17.63
N LEU A 34 6.20 -5.37 -16.92
CA LEU A 34 7.01 -4.49 -16.07
C LEU A 34 7.72 -3.40 -16.90
N ASN A 35 8.27 -3.77 -18.07
CA ASN A 35 8.90 -2.81 -18.99
C ASN A 35 7.88 -1.82 -19.60
N GLU A 36 6.68 -2.27 -19.93
CA GLU A 36 5.61 -1.42 -20.47
C GLU A 36 5.10 -0.43 -19.41
N GLN A 37 4.87 -0.90 -18.17
CA GLN A 37 4.49 -0.03 -17.06
C GLN A 37 5.57 1.00 -16.74
N GLN A 38 6.85 0.60 -16.70
CA GLN A 38 7.97 1.53 -16.53
C GLN A 38 8.02 2.59 -17.62
N LEU A 39 7.84 2.18 -18.88
CA LEU A 39 7.79 3.11 -20.01
C LEU A 39 6.62 4.11 -19.89
N LEU A 40 5.46 3.67 -19.41
CA LEU A 40 4.30 4.54 -19.20
C LEU A 40 4.57 5.54 -18.06
N LEU A 41 5.23 5.12 -16.99
CA LEU A 41 5.63 5.99 -15.88
C LEU A 41 6.62 7.05 -16.33
N GLU A 42 7.64 6.69 -17.12
CA GLU A 42 8.59 7.65 -17.70
C GLU A 42 7.88 8.65 -18.61
N LYS A 43 6.95 8.20 -19.46
CA LYS A 43 6.15 9.09 -20.32
C LYS A 43 5.29 10.05 -19.50
N LYS A 44 4.70 9.59 -18.39
CA LYS A 44 3.95 10.43 -17.47
C LYS A 44 4.84 11.54 -16.90
N GLU A 45 5.99 11.19 -16.34
CA GLU A 45 6.92 12.18 -15.76
C GLU A 45 7.35 13.20 -16.81
N MET A 46 7.72 12.75 -18.01
CA MET A 46 8.08 13.63 -19.13
C MET A 46 6.96 14.63 -19.48
N LEU A 47 5.70 14.19 -19.54
CA LEU A 47 4.57 15.07 -19.88
C LEU A 47 4.27 16.08 -18.76
N LEU A 48 4.40 15.67 -17.50
CA LEU A 48 4.20 16.56 -16.36
C LEU A 48 5.28 17.65 -16.31
N ASP A 49 6.53 17.30 -16.56
CA ASP A 49 7.63 18.26 -16.64
C ASP A 49 7.40 19.27 -17.78
N GLN A 50 6.92 18.82 -18.94
CA GLN A 50 6.57 19.71 -20.05
C GLN A 50 5.43 20.67 -19.69
N LEU A 51 4.41 20.19 -18.98
CA LEU A 51 3.29 21.00 -18.53
C LEU A 51 3.76 22.06 -17.53
N GLN A 52 4.59 21.66 -16.58
CA GLN A 52 5.17 22.56 -15.57
C GLN A 52 6.08 23.62 -16.20
N ALA A 53 6.93 23.23 -17.16
CA ALA A 53 7.77 24.17 -17.89
C ALA A 53 6.94 25.19 -18.69
N LEU A 54 5.86 24.72 -19.34
CA LEU A 54 4.93 25.59 -20.07
C LEU A 54 4.22 26.58 -19.13
N ASP A 55 3.74 26.10 -17.98
CA ASP A 55 3.10 26.95 -16.97
C ASP A 55 4.09 28.00 -16.43
N PHE A 56 5.35 27.61 -16.17
CA PHE A 56 6.41 28.52 -15.75
C PHE A 56 6.75 29.59 -16.81
N ASP A 57 6.81 29.21 -18.09
CA ASP A 57 7.06 30.16 -19.17
C ASP A 57 5.92 31.17 -19.32
N HIS A 58 4.68 30.78 -19.04
CA HIS A 58 3.54 31.69 -18.99
C HIS A 58 3.59 32.62 -17.78
N GLU A 59 3.86 32.09 -16.58
CA GLU A 59 4.00 32.87 -15.35
C GLU A 59 5.12 33.91 -15.44
N THR A 60 6.22 33.57 -16.13
CA THR A 60 7.34 34.49 -16.38
C THR A 60 7.09 35.46 -17.55
N GLY A 61 5.93 35.36 -18.20
CA GLY A 61 5.53 36.23 -19.31
C GLY A 61 6.29 35.99 -20.62
N LYS A 62 6.95 34.84 -20.78
CA LYS A 62 7.65 34.48 -22.03
C LYS A 62 6.69 34.09 -23.15
N ILE A 63 5.51 33.56 -22.78
CA ILE A 63 4.48 33.14 -23.74
C ILE A 63 3.14 33.82 -23.44
N PRO A 64 2.37 34.18 -24.49
CA PRO A 64 1.04 34.76 -24.33
C PRO A 64 0.00 33.72 -23.90
N THR A 65 -1.03 34.17 -23.18
CA THR A 65 -2.16 33.36 -22.66
C THR A 65 -2.85 32.51 -23.73
N GLU A 66 -3.07 33.06 -24.92
CA GLU A 66 -3.73 32.34 -26.04
C GLU A 66 -2.91 31.12 -26.49
N LEU A 67 -1.58 31.25 -26.53
CA LEU A 67 -0.70 30.15 -26.92
C LEU A 67 -0.56 29.11 -25.80
N HIS A 68 -0.42 29.59 -24.56
CA HIS A 68 -0.35 28.76 -23.36
C HIS A 68 -1.58 27.86 -23.24
N THR A 69 -2.78 28.42 -23.32
CA THR A 69 -4.04 27.66 -23.18
C THR A 69 -4.18 26.56 -24.24
N HIS A 70 -3.82 26.86 -25.49
CA HIS A 70 -3.85 25.88 -26.57
C HIS A 70 -2.82 24.76 -26.35
N GLN A 71 -1.56 25.09 -26.04
CA GLN A 71 -0.50 24.09 -25.82
C GLN A 71 -0.76 23.24 -24.57
N ARG A 72 -1.28 23.86 -23.50
CA ARG A 72 -1.63 23.18 -22.26
C ARG A 72 -2.75 22.18 -22.47
N ALA A 73 -3.79 22.53 -23.25
CA ALA A 73 -4.87 21.61 -23.58
C ALA A 73 -4.35 20.34 -24.29
N GLN A 74 -3.44 20.50 -25.25
CA GLN A 74 -2.85 19.37 -25.98
C GLN A 74 -1.98 18.46 -25.09
N LEU A 75 -1.16 19.05 -24.21
CA LEU A 75 -0.36 18.28 -23.25
C LEU A 75 -1.24 17.57 -22.23
N MET A 76 -2.31 18.22 -21.77
CA MET A 76 -3.26 17.64 -20.82
C MET A 76 -3.97 16.41 -21.42
N GLU A 77 -4.39 16.48 -22.68
CA GLU A 77 -4.99 15.34 -23.40
C GLU A 77 -4.03 14.14 -23.51
N ARG A 78 -2.75 14.40 -23.78
CA ARG A 78 -1.73 13.32 -23.82
C ARG A 78 -1.49 12.74 -22.43
N ALA A 79 -1.44 13.58 -21.41
CA ALA A 79 -1.20 13.14 -20.03
C ALA A 79 -2.36 12.28 -19.50
N THR A 80 -3.61 12.66 -19.79
CA THR A 80 -4.78 11.85 -19.39
C THR A 80 -4.80 10.50 -20.09
N ALA A 81 -4.44 10.44 -21.37
CA ALA A 81 -4.36 9.17 -22.10
C ALA A 81 -3.30 8.22 -21.50
N VAL A 82 -2.13 8.74 -21.10
CA VAL A 82 -1.10 7.93 -20.43
C VAL A 82 -1.54 7.45 -19.05
N LEU A 83 -2.20 8.30 -18.26
CA LEU A 83 -2.73 7.93 -16.95
C LEU A 83 -3.78 6.82 -17.05
N GLN A 84 -4.70 6.91 -18.02
CA GLN A 84 -5.69 5.86 -18.27
C GLN A 84 -5.04 4.52 -18.64
N ALA A 85 -3.95 4.54 -19.41
CA ALA A 85 -3.20 3.33 -19.76
C ALA A 85 -2.53 2.71 -18.53
N ILE A 86 -2.03 3.53 -17.59
CA ILE A 86 -1.45 3.05 -16.32
C ILE A 86 -2.55 2.41 -15.45
N ASP A 87 -3.69 3.07 -15.27
CA ASP A 87 -4.80 2.56 -14.46
C ASP A 87 -5.30 1.21 -15.00
N SER A 88 -5.41 1.09 -16.34
CA SER A 88 -5.83 -0.16 -17.00
C SER A 88 -4.80 -1.29 -16.84
N GLY A 89 -3.51 -0.95 -16.76
CA GLY A 89 -2.43 -1.91 -16.54
C GLY A 89 -2.34 -2.38 -15.09
N ASP A 90 -2.72 -1.54 -14.13
CA ASP A 90 -2.78 -1.88 -12.70
C ASP A 90 -3.92 -2.89 -12.41
N GLU A 91 -5.04 -2.79 -13.14
CA GLU A 91 -6.14 -3.78 -13.09
C GLU A 91 -5.71 -5.20 -13.52
N LEU A 92 -4.70 -5.34 -14.38
CA LEU A 92 -4.17 -6.65 -14.79
C LEU A 92 -3.19 -7.26 -13.77
N VAL A 93 -2.65 -6.44 -12.86
CA VAL A 93 -1.82 -6.87 -11.71
C VAL A 93 -2.71 -7.12 -10.47
N ALA A 94 -4.00 -6.78 -10.54
CA ALA A 94 -5.01 -6.98 -9.49
C ALA A 94 -5.34 -8.46 -9.17
N ASP A 95 -4.64 -9.44 -9.74
CA ASP A 95 -4.60 -10.81 -9.18
C ASP A 95 -3.91 -10.82 -7.78
N GLY A 96 -3.22 -9.73 -7.41
CA GLY A 96 -2.74 -9.45 -6.05
C GLY A 96 -3.76 -8.78 -5.13
N TYR A 97 -4.89 -8.30 -5.65
CA TYR A 97 -5.94 -7.64 -4.85
C TYR A 97 -6.60 -8.62 -3.87
N ASP A 98 -6.71 -9.90 -4.27
CA ASP A 98 -7.13 -10.98 -3.38
C ASP A 98 -6.15 -11.17 -2.20
N ALA A 99 -4.85 -11.00 -2.42
CA ALA A 99 -3.86 -11.09 -1.36
C ALA A 99 -3.96 -9.93 -0.36
N ASP A 100 -4.21 -8.70 -0.82
CA ASP A 100 -4.43 -7.55 0.06
C ASP A 100 -5.72 -7.69 0.89
N ILE A 101 -6.80 -8.19 0.29
CA ILE A 101 -8.06 -8.49 1.01
C ILE A 101 -7.84 -9.60 2.05
N GLU A 102 -7.08 -10.65 1.71
CA GLU A 102 -6.72 -11.71 2.65
C GLU A 102 -5.86 -11.20 3.82
N ILE A 103 -4.90 -10.31 3.54
CA ILE A 103 -4.06 -9.67 4.56
C ILE A 103 -4.92 -8.80 5.48
N GLU A 104 -5.81 -7.97 4.95
CA GLU A 104 -6.72 -7.14 5.75
C GLU A 104 -7.66 -8.00 6.61
N ALA A 105 -8.21 -9.07 6.05
CA ALA A 105 -9.03 -10.03 6.78
C ALA A 105 -8.23 -10.71 7.91
N ALA A 106 -6.97 -11.10 7.67
CA ALA A 106 -6.09 -11.68 8.67
C ALA A 106 -5.75 -10.67 9.79
N ILE A 107 -5.53 -9.40 9.46
CA ILE A 107 -5.31 -8.31 10.43
C ILE A 107 -6.56 -8.07 11.27
N ALA A 108 -7.76 -8.05 10.66
CA ALA A 108 -9.03 -7.89 11.35
C ALA A 108 -9.28 -9.05 12.34
N GLN A 109 -9.03 -10.29 11.92
CA GLN A 109 -9.11 -11.46 12.81
C GLN A 109 -8.10 -11.38 13.96
N MET A 110 -6.87 -10.95 13.70
CA MET A 110 -5.87 -10.73 14.77
C MET A 110 -6.30 -9.65 15.76
N ARG A 111 -6.94 -8.56 15.31
CA ARG A 111 -7.52 -7.53 16.19
C ARG A 111 -8.69 -8.06 17.02
N GLN A 112 -9.55 -8.90 16.46
CA GLN A 112 -10.66 -9.52 17.19
C GLN A 112 -10.17 -10.55 18.22
N ARG A 113 -9.15 -11.36 17.86
CA ARG A 113 -8.49 -12.30 18.78
C ARG A 113 -7.70 -11.59 19.87
N ARG A 114 -7.12 -10.43 19.55
CA ARG A 114 -6.71 -9.40 20.52
C ARG A 114 -7.92 -8.57 20.95
N SER A 115 -9.02 -9.22 21.32
CA SER A 115 -9.96 -8.60 22.23
C SER A 115 -9.12 -8.04 23.39
N PRO A 116 -9.28 -6.76 23.80
CA PRO A 116 -8.71 -6.33 25.05
C PRO A 116 -9.25 -7.33 26.05
N LYS A 117 -8.37 -8.22 26.53
CA LYS A 117 -8.72 -9.19 27.56
C LYS A 117 -9.31 -8.30 28.63
N ALA A 118 -10.63 -8.38 28.81
CA ALA A 118 -11.30 -7.71 29.90
C ALA A 118 -10.51 -8.16 31.11
N ALA A 119 -9.66 -7.27 31.61
CA ALA A 119 -8.88 -7.52 32.78
C ALA A 119 -9.93 -7.90 33.84
N PRO A 120 -9.67 -8.94 34.63
CA PRO A 120 -10.60 -9.33 35.68
C PRO A 120 -10.94 -8.06 36.44
N THR A 121 -12.24 -7.80 36.57
CA THR A 121 -12.84 -6.69 37.32
C THR A 121 -12.07 -6.45 38.61
N SER A 122 -11.04 -5.62 38.55
CA SER A 122 -10.54 -4.91 39.70
C SER A 122 -11.43 -3.70 39.80
N ASN A 123 -12.12 -3.58 40.92
CA ASN A 123 -12.80 -2.37 41.33
C ASN A 123 -11.76 -1.24 41.41
N GLY A 124 -11.43 -0.64 40.27
CA GLY A 124 -10.29 0.24 40.10
C GLY A 124 -10.62 1.35 39.12
N GLN A 125 -11.46 2.28 39.58
CA GLN A 125 -11.69 3.64 39.10
C GLN A 125 -11.11 3.96 37.71
N ASN A 126 -11.97 4.02 36.67
CA ASN A 126 -11.61 4.61 35.38
C ASN A 126 -11.00 6.01 35.63
N ARG A 127 -9.73 6.19 35.24
CA ARG A 127 -9.09 7.50 35.22
C ARG A 127 -9.27 8.11 33.84
N PHE A 128 -9.30 9.44 33.79
CA PHE A 128 -9.31 10.19 32.55
C PHE A 128 -7.98 10.93 32.39
N CYS A 129 -7.47 11.01 31.16
CA CYS A 129 -6.28 11.77 30.86
C CYS A 129 -6.53 13.26 31.15
N ALA A 130 -5.69 13.88 31.99
CA ALA A 130 -5.82 15.30 32.33
C ALA A 130 -5.58 16.24 31.13
N GLN A 131 -4.89 15.78 30.08
CA GLN A 131 -4.58 16.61 28.92
C GLN A 131 -5.67 16.56 27.83
N CYS A 132 -6.29 15.41 27.58
CA CYS A 132 -7.26 15.26 26.48
C CYS A 132 -8.62 14.68 26.88
N GLY A 133 -8.79 14.27 28.14
CA GLY A 133 -10.05 13.75 28.66
C GLY A 133 -10.38 12.30 28.26
N SER A 134 -9.54 11.60 27.49
CA SER A 134 -9.81 10.20 27.12
C SER A 134 -9.74 9.28 28.34
N SER A 135 -10.55 8.23 28.38
CA SER A 135 -10.46 7.18 29.40
C SER A 135 -9.10 6.47 29.31
N THR A 136 -8.50 6.18 30.47
CA THR A 136 -7.19 5.52 30.60
C THR A 136 -7.26 4.42 31.64
N ASN A 137 -6.54 3.33 31.44
CA ASN A 137 -6.40 2.27 32.43
C ASN A 137 -5.36 2.64 33.49
N PRO A 138 -5.48 2.10 34.72
CA PRO A 138 -4.56 2.42 35.82
C PRO A 138 -3.11 1.99 35.56
N ASP A 139 -2.87 1.03 34.67
CA ASP A 139 -1.54 0.54 34.31
C ASP A 139 -0.92 1.27 33.10
N ASP A 140 -1.66 2.19 32.47
CA ASP A 140 -1.18 2.93 31.30
C ASP A 140 -0.11 3.95 31.72
N ARG A 141 1.09 3.86 31.14
CA ARG A 141 2.17 4.85 31.36
C ARG A 141 1.99 6.11 30.51
N PHE A 142 1.36 5.96 29.35
CA PHE A 142 1.06 7.03 28.40
C PHE A 142 -0.38 6.91 27.91
N CYS A 143 -1.02 8.04 27.61
CA CYS A 143 -2.34 8.07 27.02
C CYS A 143 -2.32 7.55 25.58
N ALA A 144 -3.13 6.54 25.27
CA ALA A 144 -3.24 5.97 23.92
C ALA A 144 -3.82 6.95 22.87
N ASN A 145 -4.47 8.04 23.29
CA ASN A 145 -5.09 9.02 22.39
C ASN A 145 -4.17 10.22 22.08
N CYS A 146 -3.49 10.77 23.09
CA CYS A 146 -2.68 12.00 22.93
C CYS A 146 -1.19 11.83 23.28
N GLY A 147 -0.76 10.66 23.75
CA GLY A 147 0.63 10.38 24.14
C GLY A 147 1.08 10.99 25.47
N HIS A 148 0.20 11.69 26.21
CA HIS A 148 0.55 12.30 27.49
C HIS A 148 1.01 11.27 28.53
N ASN A 149 2.09 11.56 29.24
CA ASN A 149 2.61 10.68 30.28
C ASN A 149 1.74 10.74 31.54
N LEU A 150 1.10 9.62 31.87
CA LEU A 150 0.14 9.50 32.98
C LEU A 150 0.81 9.22 34.32
N THR A 151 2.11 8.88 34.35
CA THR A 151 2.82 8.60 35.62
C THR A 151 3.26 9.87 36.36
N LEU A 152 3.13 11.04 35.73
CA LEU A 152 3.59 12.32 36.29
C LEU A 152 2.51 13.05 37.12
N THR A 153 1.28 12.53 37.19
CA THR A 153 0.10 13.27 37.69
C THR A 153 -0.35 12.90 39.10
N THR A 154 0.41 12.14 39.89
CA THR A 154 0.13 11.93 41.33
C THR A 154 0.59 13.13 42.18
N SER A 155 0.04 14.32 41.93
CA SER A 155 0.16 15.46 42.83
C SER A 155 -1.14 16.26 42.77
N THR A 156 -2.16 15.77 43.45
CA THR A 156 -3.35 16.57 43.76
C THR A 156 -2.97 17.61 44.81
N LYS A 157 -2.89 18.86 44.36
CA LYS A 157 -2.97 20.08 45.15
C LYS A 157 -4.28 20.08 45.94
N THR A 158 -4.19 19.82 47.24
CA THR A 158 -5.27 20.06 48.21
C THR A 158 -5.51 21.57 48.30
N ALA A 159 -6.80 21.95 48.37
CA ALA A 159 -7.24 23.30 48.65
C ALA A 159 -6.75 23.81 50.01
#